data_AF-A0A4Z0S3R1-F1
#
_entry.id   AF-A0A4Z0S3R1-F1
#
_cell.length_a   1.000
_cell.length_b   1.000
_cell.length_c   1.000
_cell.angle_alpha   90.00
_cell.angle_beta   90.00
_cell.angle_gamma   90.00
#
_symmetry.space_group_name_H-M   'P 1'
#
loop_
_entity.id
_entity.type
_entity.pdbx_description
1 polymer ?
#
loop_
_entity_poly.entity_id
_entity_poly.type
_entity_poly.pdbx_seq_one_letter_code
_entity_poly.pdbx_strand_id
1 'polypeptide(L)' 'MVAITINQSYLDRVGRLIGDIYAAQMKEKEVYEYLGVSKTTWMNVKSGLAGQNTINRVLNGAETYVAGVLNERRKQIN' A
#
# COMPACT_ATOMS: atom_id res chain seq x y z
N MET A 1 13.48 -10.96 14.31
CA MET A 1 12.76 -10.22 13.25
C MET A 1 13.22 -10.84 11.94
N VAL A 2 12.35 -11.52 11.19
CA VAL A 2 12.72 -12.12 9.90
C VAL A 2 12.34 -11.12 8.82
N ALA A 3 13.34 -10.47 8.22
CA ALA A 3 13.14 -9.64 7.04
C ALA A 3 12.68 -10.56 5.90
N ILE A 4 11.65 -10.14 5.16
CA ILE A 4 11.23 -10.89 3.97
C ILE A 4 12.34 -10.76 2.94
N THR A 5 12.61 -11.84 2.19
CA THR A 5 13.37 -11.72 0.95
C THR A 5 12.63 -10.80 -0.01
N ILE A 6 13.13 -9.58 -0.18
CA ILE A 6 12.66 -8.66 -1.21
C ILE A 6 12.99 -9.30 -2.57
N ASN A 7 11.97 -9.90 -3.17
CA ASN A 7 12.05 -10.46 -4.52
C ASN A 7 11.33 -9.54 -5.51
N GLN A 8 11.47 -9.83 -6.80
CA GLN A 8 10.85 -9.02 -7.85
C GLN A 8 9.33 -8.89 -7.65
N SER A 9 8.65 -9.98 -7.28
CA SER A 9 7.21 -9.97 -7.02
C SER A 9 6.80 -9.01 -5.91
N TYR A 10 7.64 -8.85 -4.86
CA TYR A 10 7.40 -7.89 -3.79
C TYR A 10 7.49 -6.46 -4.29
N LEU A 11 8.56 -6.16 -5.03
CA LEU A 11 8.78 -4.83 -5.61
C LEU A 11 7.67 -4.46 -6.61
N ASP A 12 7.25 -5.40 -7.44
CA ASP A 12 6.15 -5.22 -8.39
C ASP A 12 4.83 -4.92 -7.66
N ARG A 13 4.57 -5.62 -6.55
CA ARG A 13 3.38 -5.40 -5.72
C ARG A 13 3.37 -4.00 -5.12
N VAL A 14 4.48 -3.58 -4.50
CA VAL A 14 4.61 -2.23 -3.94
C VAL A 14 4.49 -1.19 -5.05
N GLY A 15 5.15 -1.39 -6.20
CA GLY A 15 5.09 -0.48 -7.35
C GLY A 15 3.67 -0.30 -7.89
N ARG A 16 2.92 -1.39 -8.07
CA ARG A 16 1.50 -1.33 -8.47
C ARG A 16 0.65 -0.55 -7.48
N LEU A 17 0.78 -0.86 -6.18
CA LEU A 17 0.03 -0.14 -5.14
C LEU A 17 0.31 1.36 -5.16
N ILE A 18 1.57 1.76 -5.33
CA ILE A 18 1.92 3.19 -5.44
C ILE A 18 1.31 3.82 -6.69
N GLY A 19 1.37 3.12 -7.83
CA GLY A 19 0.69 3.56 -9.05
C GLY A 19 -0.81 3.75 -8.84
N ASP A 20 -1.47 2.81 -8.18
CA ASP A 20 -2.90 2.86 -7.88
C ASP A 20 -3.26 4.03 -6.94
N ILE A 21 -2.42 4.34 -5.95
CA ILE A 21 -2.59 5.50 -5.06
C ILE A 21 -2.60 6.80 -5.88
N TYR A 22 -1.65 6.96 -6.81
CA TYR A 22 -1.59 8.13 -7.66
C TYR A 22 -2.73 8.18 -8.68
N ALA A 23 -3.11 7.04 -9.26
CA ALA A 23 -4.28 6.95 -10.14
C ALA A 23 -5.57 7.31 -9.40
N ALA A 24 -5.65 6.98 -8.11
CA ALA A 24 -6.70 7.40 -7.21
C ALA A 24 -6.57 8.86 -6.78
N GLN A 25 -5.63 9.65 -7.31
CA GLN A 25 -5.32 11.02 -6.89
C GLN A 25 -5.23 11.18 -5.36
N MET A 26 -4.65 10.18 -4.69
CA MET A 26 -4.41 10.17 -3.24
C MET A 26 -2.93 10.40 -2.96
N LYS A 27 -2.63 10.84 -1.75
CA LYS A 27 -1.28 10.80 -1.20
C LYS A 27 -1.11 9.51 -0.40
N GLU A 28 0.10 8.95 -0.41
CA GLU A 28 0.45 7.80 0.44
C GLU A 28 0.12 8.06 1.93
N LYS A 29 0.17 9.34 2.35
CA LYS A 29 -0.25 9.79 3.69
C LYS A 29 -1.66 9.37 4.06
N GLU A 30 -2.61 9.58 3.17
CA GLU A 30 -4.02 9.26 3.41
C GLU A 30 -4.20 7.75 3.61
N VAL A 31 -3.41 6.94 2.90
CA VAL A 31 -3.44 5.48 3.03
C VAL A 31 -2.88 5.03 4.37
N TYR A 32 -1.68 5.48 4.76
CA TYR A 32 -1.10 5.01 6.02
C TYR A 32 -1.87 5.53 7.24
N GLU A 33 -2.47 6.73 7.16
CA GLU A 33 -3.34 7.27 8.20
C GLU A 33 -4.64 6.47 8.31
N TYR A 34 -5.27 6.12 7.18
CA TYR A 34 -6.45 5.24 7.16
C TYR A 34 -6.17 3.89 7.82
N LEU A 35 -5.00 3.31 7.57
CA LEU A 35 -4.59 2.02 8.15
C LEU A 35 -4.13 2.11 9.61
N GLY A 36 -4.09 3.31 10.19
CA GLY A 36 -3.63 3.53 11.56
C GLY A 36 -2.15 3.17 11.77
N VAL A 37 -1.31 3.33 10.75
CA VAL A 37 0.13 3.04 10.84
C VAL A 37 0.97 4.30 10.66
N SER A 38 2.11 4.36 11.35
CA SER A 38 3.02 5.50 11.20
C SER A 38 3.66 5.54 9.82
N LYS A 39 4.06 6.74 9.38
CA LYS A 39 4.87 6.91 8.16
C LYS A 39 6.11 6.02 8.15
N THR A 40 6.78 5.85 9.29
CA THR A 40 7.94 4.96 9.42
C THR A 40 7.57 3.50 9.16
N THR A 41 6.45 3.03 9.71
CA THR A 41 5.95 1.67 9.46
C THR A 41 5.65 1.48 7.99
N TRP A 42 5.00 2.46 7.36
CA TRP A 42 4.70 2.44 5.94
C TRP A 42 5.98 2.35 5.08
N MET A 43 6.99 3.16 5.38
CA MET A 43 8.29 3.10 4.69
C MET A 43 8.99 1.76 4.90
N ASN A 44 8.98 1.22 6.13
CA ASN A 44 9.58 -0.08 6.42
C ASN A 44 8.86 -1.22 5.70
N VAL A 45 7.54 -1.14 5.55
CA VAL A 45 6.79 -2.07 4.70
C VAL A 45 7.27 -1.92 3.27
N LYS A 46 7.19 -0.74 2.64
CA LYS A 46 7.62 -0.58 1.24
C LYS A 46 9.05 -1.05 0.96
N SER A 47 9.97 -0.85 1.91
CA SER A 47 11.36 -1.26 1.82
C SER A 47 11.63 -2.70 2.28
N GLY A 48 10.60 -3.50 2.60
CA GLY A 48 10.74 -4.91 3.02
C GLY A 48 11.41 -5.13 4.39
N LEU A 49 11.58 -4.08 5.18
CA LEU A 49 12.24 -4.10 6.49
C LEU A 49 11.30 -4.47 7.63
N ALA A 50 9.99 -4.43 7.41
CA ALA A 50 9.00 -4.87 8.39
C ALA A 50 8.87 -6.40 8.41
N GLY A 51 8.35 -6.96 9.52
CA GLY A 51 8.08 -8.40 9.60
C GLY A 51 6.92 -8.82 8.68
N GLN A 52 6.93 -10.08 8.23
CA GLN A 52 5.95 -10.64 7.28
C GLN A 52 4.48 -10.33 7.64
N ASN A 53 4.09 -10.49 8.91
CA ASN A 53 2.72 -10.23 9.35
C ASN A 53 2.34 -8.76 9.17
N THR A 54 3.25 -7.83 9.51
CA THR A 54 3.02 -6.40 9.34
C THR A 54 2.93 -6.05 7.86
N ILE A 55 3.82 -6.59 7.03
CA ILE A 55 3.81 -6.36 5.58
C ILE A 55 2.50 -6.83 4.96
N ASN A 56 2.09 -8.08 5.24
CA ASN A 56 0.86 -8.62 4.69
C ASN A 56 -0.36 -7.81 5.14
N ARG A 57 -0.46 -7.46 6.42
CA ARG A 57 -1.56 -6.66 6.94
C ARG A 57 -1.63 -5.29 6.28
N VAL A 58 -0.49 -4.58 6.17
CA VAL A 58 -0.45 -3.22 5.64
C VAL A 58 -0.68 -3.21 4.14
N LEU A 59 -0.03 -4.07 3.35
CA LEU A 59 -0.20 -4.10 1.91
C LEU A 59 -1.62 -4.56 1.52
N ASN A 60 -2.16 -5.62 2.13
CA ASN A 60 -3.53 -6.06 1.84
C ASN A 60 -4.57 -4.98 2.16
N GLY A 61 -4.41 -4.30 3.31
CA GLY A 61 -5.30 -3.22 3.72
C GLY A 61 -5.21 -2.02 2.79
N ALA A 62 -4.00 -1.62 2.40
CA ALA A 62 -3.77 -0.52 1.46
C ALA A 62 -4.38 -0.81 0.09
N GLU A 63 -4.15 -2.01 -0.45
CA GLU A 63 -4.70 -2.45 -1.74
C GLU A 63 -6.23 -2.41 -1.72
N THR A 64 -6.85 -2.94 -0.66
CA THR A 64 -8.31 -2.93 -0.51
C THR A 64 -8.87 -1.51 -0.46
N TYR A 65 -8.25 -0.64 0.34
CA TYR A 65 -8.69 0.74 0.50
C TYR A 65 -8.57 1.53 -0.81
N VAL A 66 -7.40 1.47 -1.45
CA VAL A 66 -7.12 2.20 -2.70
C VAL A 66 -7.99 1.69 -3.84
N ALA A 67 -8.21 0.37 -3.96
CA ALA A 67 -9.13 -0.19 -4.94
C ALA A 67 -10.57 0.31 -4.74
N GLY A 68 -11.02 0.43 -3.49
CA GLY A 68 -12.32 1.02 -3.16
C GLY A 68 -12.44 2.46 -3.65
N VAL A 69 -11.43 3.29 -3.37
CA VAL A 69 -11.41 4.70 -3.83
C VAL A 69 -11.36 4.80 -5.35
N LEU A 70 -10.56 3.98 -6.02
CA LEU A 70 -10.50 3.92 -7.49
C LEU A 70 -11.85 3.58 -8.11
N ASN A 71 -12.55 2.60 -7.55
CA ASN A 71 -13.86 2.20 -8.06
C ASN A 71 -14.89 3.33 -7.92
N GLU A 72 -14.90 4.03 -6.79
CA GLU A 72 -15.80 5.18 -6.60
C GLU A 72 -15.48 6.33 -7.58
N ARG A 73 -14.21 6.61 -7.85
CA ARG A 73 -13.81 7.65 -8.81
C ARG A 73 -14.17 7.28 -10.25
N ARG A 74 -14.02 6.02 -10.64
CA ARG A 74 -14.40 5.53 -11.98
C ARG A 74 -15.90 5.67 -12.22
N LYS A 75 -16.73 5.45 -11.20
CA LYS A 75 -18.19 5.67 -11.29
C LYS A 75 -18.56 7.13 -11.52
N GLN A 76 -17.73 8.09 -11.10
CA GLN A 76 -18.01 9.52 -11.26
C GLN A 76 -17.68 10.05 -12.67
N ILE A 77 -16.92 9.28 -13.47
CA ILE A 77 -16.49 9.65 -14.82
C ILE A 77 -17.46 9.11 -15.89
N ASN A 78 -18.26 8.11 -15.55
CA ASN A 78 -19.27 7.50 -16.42
C ASN A 78 -20.67 8.06 -16.11
#